data_AF-A0A818ZV36-F1
#
_entry.id   AF-A0A818ZV36-F1
#
_cell.length_a   1.000
_cell.length_b   1.000
_cell.length_c   1.000
_cell.angle_alpha   90.00
_cell.angle_beta   90.00
_cell.angle_gamma   90.00
#
_symmetry.space_group_name_H-M   'P 1'
#
loop_
_entity.id
_entity.type
_entity.pdbx_description
1 polymer ?
#
loop_
_entity_poly.entity_id
_entity_poly.type
_entity_poly.pdbx_seq_one_letter_code
_entity_poly.pdbx_strand_id
1 'polypeptide(L)'
;MQIDLLTLDQITQNPTLVTQDIHLDKTTGSEKFFFRPLLRNDIPALKQFLECLSERTRRFATYPSYDLQCAQTYCDEINQNETLRMVAITENGKMIALFEFNFHLVEFDIKRYRKYDIELNQDSDIQFAPCIIDEYQNQHLGSKLLHLMIDLAKRLGKKRIIAWAGVLTDNEQAIRFYEKNNFQIFREKYIAEDGYECYDGILQLS
;
A
#
# COMPACT_ATOMS: atom_id res chain seq x y z
N MET A 1 -21.18 -12.61 -9.44
CA MET A 1 -21.53 -11.55 -8.47
C MET A 1 -21.19 -10.23 -9.13
N GLN A 2 -22.15 -9.32 -9.27
CA GLN A 2 -21.90 -8.00 -9.86
C GLN A 2 -21.06 -7.21 -8.85
N ILE A 3 -19.84 -6.80 -9.24
CA ILE A 3 -19.00 -5.95 -8.40
C ILE A 3 -19.46 -4.52 -8.65
N ASP A 4 -19.91 -3.84 -7.60
CA ASP A 4 -20.21 -2.41 -7.66
C ASP A 4 -18.91 -1.63 -7.84
N LEU A 5 -18.74 -1.05 -9.02
CA LEU A 5 -17.56 -0.25 -9.34
C LEU A 5 -17.58 1.07 -8.57
N LEU A 6 -16.42 1.44 -8.05
CA LEU A 6 -16.16 2.68 -7.34
C LEU A 6 -15.20 3.57 -8.13
N THR A 7 -15.35 4.88 -7.97
CA THR A 7 -14.36 5.88 -8.37
C THR A 7 -13.63 6.46 -7.17
N LEU A 8 -12.47 7.08 -7.40
CA LEU A 8 -11.76 7.83 -6.36
C LEU A 8 -12.62 8.95 -5.79
N ASP A 9 -13.33 9.69 -6.65
CA ASP A 9 -14.23 10.77 -6.21
C ASP A 9 -15.30 10.28 -5.24
N GLN A 10 -15.90 9.10 -5.50
CA GLN A 10 -16.89 8.51 -4.60
C GLN A 10 -16.28 8.16 -3.24
N ILE A 11 -15.10 7.54 -3.22
CA ILE A 11 -14.39 7.20 -1.98
C ILE A 11 -14.04 8.46 -1.20
N THR A 12 -13.61 9.51 -1.87
CA THR A 12 -13.25 10.77 -1.24
C THR A 12 -14.45 11.48 -0.65
N GLN A 13 -15.54 11.57 -1.41
CA GLN A 13 -16.78 12.22 -0.94
C GLN A 13 -17.44 11.42 0.18
N ASN A 14 -17.28 10.09 0.16
CA ASN A 14 -17.81 9.21 1.18
C ASN A 14 -16.81 8.10 1.56
N PRO A 15 -15.84 8.39 2.47
CA PRO A 15 -14.83 7.42 2.89
C PRO A 15 -15.41 6.14 3.50
N THR A 16 -16.62 6.22 4.05
CA THR A 16 -17.30 5.07 4.68
C THR A 16 -17.63 3.94 3.70
N LEU A 17 -17.66 4.21 2.39
CA LEU A 17 -17.88 3.20 1.34
C LEU A 17 -16.83 2.07 1.34
N VAL A 18 -15.66 2.34 1.89
CA VAL A 18 -14.51 1.43 1.94
C VAL A 18 -13.89 1.32 3.32
N THR A 19 -14.48 1.95 4.34
CA THR A 19 -14.07 1.78 5.74
C THR A 19 -14.45 0.39 6.23
N GLN A 20 -13.53 -0.30 6.91
CA GLN A 20 -13.73 -1.62 7.48
C GLN A 20 -13.26 -1.67 8.94
N ASP A 21 -14.04 -2.32 9.78
CA ASP A 21 -13.67 -2.67 11.14
C ASP A 21 -12.83 -3.94 11.13
N ILE A 22 -11.63 -3.87 11.68
CA ILE A 22 -10.70 -4.99 11.70
C ILE A 22 -10.36 -5.36 13.12
N HIS A 23 -10.45 -6.66 13.40
CA HIS A 23 -10.01 -7.26 14.64
C HIS A 23 -8.72 -8.03 14.40
N LEU A 24 -7.71 -7.85 15.24
CA LEU A 24 -6.50 -8.67 15.23
C LEU A 24 -6.40 -9.43 16.54
N ASP A 25 -6.42 -10.75 16.45
CA ASP A 25 -6.19 -11.62 17.58
C ASP A 25 -4.69 -11.62 17.90
N LYS A 26 -4.35 -11.12 19.08
CA LYS A 26 -3.02 -11.18 19.69
C LYS A 26 -3.04 -12.22 20.80
N THR A 27 -1.86 -12.65 21.23
CA THR A 27 -1.70 -13.56 22.37
C THR A 27 -2.31 -13.00 23.67
N THR A 28 -2.38 -11.68 23.81
CA THR A 28 -2.90 -10.98 25.00
C THR A 28 -4.36 -10.54 24.88
N GLY A 29 -5.04 -10.83 23.77
CA GLY A 29 -6.43 -10.43 23.51
C GLY A 29 -6.66 -10.00 22.07
N SER A 30 -7.86 -9.52 21.74
CA SER A 30 -8.14 -8.94 20.43
C SER A 30 -7.98 -7.43 20.46
N GLU A 31 -7.33 -6.85 19.46
CA GLU A 31 -7.28 -5.41 19.26
C GLU A 31 -8.11 -5.00 18.05
N LYS A 32 -8.88 -3.92 18.19
CA LYS A 32 -9.72 -3.37 17.13
C LYS A 32 -9.05 -2.14 16.49
N PHE A 33 -9.16 -2.04 15.17
CA PHE A 33 -8.75 -0.88 14.39
C PHE A 33 -9.68 -0.67 13.20
N PHE A 34 -9.64 0.53 12.66
CA PHE A 34 -10.37 0.95 11.48
C PHE A 34 -9.41 1.01 10.30
N PHE A 35 -9.75 0.33 9.21
CA PHE A 35 -9.05 0.46 7.94
C PHE A 35 -9.88 1.35 7.01
N ARG A 36 -9.38 2.53 6.67
CA ARG A 36 -10.14 3.55 5.94
C ARG A 36 -9.25 4.46 5.10
N PRO A 37 -9.80 5.29 4.19
CA PRO A 37 -9.01 6.31 3.50
C PRO A 37 -8.34 7.27 4.48
N LEU A 38 -7.16 7.77 4.15
CA LEU A 38 -6.51 8.88 4.82
C LEU A 38 -7.41 10.12 4.76
N LEU A 39 -7.51 10.87 5.84
CA LEU A 39 -8.34 12.07 5.96
C LEU A 39 -7.49 13.30 6.25
N ARG A 40 -8.00 14.49 5.89
CA ARG A 40 -7.29 15.76 6.10
C ARG A 40 -6.91 16.03 7.56
N ASN A 41 -7.68 15.50 8.51
CA ASN A 41 -7.43 15.67 9.93
C ASN A 41 -6.49 14.61 10.54
N ASP A 42 -5.96 13.68 9.74
CA ASP A 42 -5.02 12.65 10.22
C ASP A 42 -3.59 13.16 10.40
N ILE A 43 -3.30 14.43 10.10
CA ILE A 43 -1.96 15.02 10.17
C ILE A 43 -1.21 14.64 11.45
N PRO A 44 -1.79 14.75 12.68
CA PRO A 44 -1.07 14.37 13.89
C PRO A 44 -0.75 12.87 13.96
N ALA A 45 -1.69 12.02 13.56
CA ALA A 45 -1.51 10.56 13.58
C ALA A 45 -0.52 10.09 12.51
N LEU A 46 -0.56 10.69 11.33
CA LEU A 46 0.38 10.40 10.24
C LEU A 46 1.80 10.88 10.57
N LYS A 47 1.95 12.08 11.16
CA LYS A 47 3.24 12.55 11.69
C LYS A 47 3.81 11.52 12.66
N GLN A 48 3.02 11.11 13.65
CA GLN A 48 3.47 10.13 14.64
C GLN A 48 3.85 8.79 13.99
N PHE A 49 3.06 8.31 13.04
CA PHE A 49 3.36 7.11 12.26
C PHE A 49 4.74 7.20 11.60
N LEU A 50 4.99 8.28 10.84
CA LEU A 50 6.25 8.51 10.13
C LEU A 50 7.45 8.59 11.09
N GLU A 51 7.31 9.31 12.19
CA GLU A 51 8.34 9.46 13.21
C GLU A 51 8.68 8.13 13.90
N CYS A 52 7.69 7.25 14.09
CA CYS A 52 7.86 5.95 14.76
C CYS A 52 8.47 4.86 13.87
N LEU A 53 8.57 5.04 12.55
CA LEU A 53 9.20 4.05 11.67
C LEU A 53 10.68 3.91 12.03
N SER A 54 11.14 2.67 12.29
CA SER A 54 12.57 2.39 12.49
C SER A 54 13.39 2.66 11.23
N GLU A 55 14.69 2.88 11.35
CA GLU A 55 15.61 2.99 10.21
C GLU A 55 15.47 1.82 9.22
N ARG A 56 15.26 0.61 9.74
CA ARG A 56 15.03 -0.57 8.92
C ARG A 56 13.75 -0.45 8.10
N THR A 57 12.64 -0.03 8.70
CA THR A 57 11.38 0.13 7.98
C THR A 57 11.45 1.29 6.98
N ARG A 58 12.09 2.41 7.35
CA ARG A 58 12.33 3.56 6.46
C ARG A 58 13.18 3.23 5.23
N ARG A 59 14.09 2.26 5.35
CA ARG A 59 14.86 1.75 4.21
C ARG A 59 13.98 1.06 3.16
N PHE A 60 12.88 0.44 3.59
CA PHE A 60 11.99 -0.32 2.70
C PHE A 60 10.73 0.43 2.28
N ALA A 61 10.34 1.45 3.03
CA ALA A 61 9.21 2.32 2.72
C ALA A 61 9.69 3.78 2.79
N THR A 62 10.11 4.28 1.64
CA THR A 62 10.74 5.60 1.52
C THR A 62 9.69 6.68 1.31
N TYR A 63 9.76 7.73 2.13
CA TYR A 63 8.95 8.94 2.00
C TYR A 63 9.87 10.17 1.81
N PRO A 64 9.38 11.29 1.24
CA PRO A 64 10.19 12.49 1.05
C PRO A 64 10.82 13.03 2.34
N SER A 65 10.08 12.98 3.45
CA SER A 65 10.58 13.17 4.81
C SER A 65 9.70 12.41 5.81
N TYR A 66 10.09 12.43 7.09
CA TYR A 66 9.42 11.70 8.18
C TYR A 66 8.91 12.66 9.26
N ASP A 67 8.57 13.88 8.86
CA ASP A 67 8.22 14.99 9.74
C ASP A 67 6.78 15.47 9.52
N LEU A 68 6.41 16.54 10.23
CA LEU A 68 5.10 17.17 10.12
C LEU A 68 4.81 17.69 8.70
N GLN A 69 5.83 18.19 7.99
CA GLN A 69 5.63 18.75 6.65
C GLN A 69 5.21 17.66 5.67
N CYS A 70 5.84 16.48 5.72
CA CYS A 70 5.41 15.33 4.92
C CYS A 70 3.97 14.93 5.26
N ALA A 71 3.63 14.83 6.55
CA ALA A 71 2.28 14.48 6.98
C ALA A 71 1.22 15.49 6.49
N GLN A 72 1.53 16.79 6.52
CA GLN A 72 0.69 17.86 5.97
C GLN A 72 0.49 17.69 4.47
N THR A 73 1.58 17.55 3.72
CA THR A 73 1.53 17.33 2.26
C THR A 73 0.64 16.14 1.91
N TYR A 74 0.85 14.99 2.57
CA TYR A 74 0.07 13.78 2.31
C TYR A 74 -1.43 13.96 2.56
N CYS A 75 -1.80 14.72 3.59
CA CYS A 75 -3.18 15.01 3.93
C CYS A 75 -3.80 16.09 3.04
N ASP A 76 -3.01 17.06 2.56
CA ASP A 76 -3.49 18.14 1.71
C ASP A 76 -3.73 17.69 0.26
N GLU A 77 -2.93 16.74 -0.21
CA GLU A 77 -2.94 16.17 -1.55
C GLU A 77 -3.90 14.99 -1.73
N ILE A 78 -4.73 14.68 -0.72
CA ILE A 78 -5.86 13.75 -0.89
C ILE A 78 -6.67 14.27 -2.09
N ASN A 79 -6.67 13.50 -3.19
CA ASN A 79 -7.26 13.74 -4.54
C ASN A 79 -6.43 14.43 -5.61
N GLN A 80 -5.24 14.95 -5.33
CA GLN A 80 -4.48 15.69 -6.34
C GLN A 80 -3.56 14.77 -7.17
N ASN A 81 -3.11 13.67 -6.57
CA ASN A 81 -1.93 12.93 -7.07
C ASN A 81 -2.24 11.52 -7.60
N GLU A 82 -3.44 11.28 -8.12
CA GLU A 82 -3.83 9.96 -8.65
C GLU A 82 -3.47 8.80 -7.68
N THR A 83 -3.51 9.07 -6.37
CA THR A 83 -3.06 8.15 -5.32
C THR A 83 -4.17 8.01 -4.29
N LEU A 84 -4.52 6.77 -3.97
CA LEU A 84 -5.40 6.45 -2.85
C LEU A 84 -4.56 5.94 -1.69
N ARG A 85 -4.67 6.62 -0.54
CA ARG A 85 -4.01 6.25 0.70
C ARG A 85 -5.03 5.66 1.66
N MET A 86 -4.79 4.44 2.09
CA MET A 86 -5.56 3.75 3.10
C MET A 86 -4.73 3.61 4.37
N VAL A 87 -5.33 3.85 5.52
CA VAL A 87 -4.66 3.81 6.82
C VAL A 87 -5.36 2.85 7.76
N ALA A 88 -4.59 2.17 8.60
CA ALA A 88 -5.13 1.44 9.75
C ALA A 88 -4.90 2.27 11.01
N ILE A 89 -5.98 2.56 11.74
CA ILE A 89 -5.96 3.39 12.95
C ILE A 89 -6.64 2.64 14.09
N THR A 90 -5.97 2.52 15.24
CA THR A 90 -6.50 1.91 16.46
C THR A 90 -7.64 2.76 17.06
N GLU A 91 -8.39 2.19 18.01
CA GLU A 91 -9.46 2.92 18.71
C GLU A 91 -8.98 4.17 19.46
N ASN A 92 -7.71 4.20 19.90
CA ASN A 92 -7.11 5.36 20.55
C ASN A 92 -6.48 6.38 19.56
N GLY A 93 -6.68 6.20 18.24
CA GLY A 93 -6.23 7.15 17.23
C GLY A 93 -4.78 6.98 16.75
N LYS A 94 -4.09 5.91 17.14
CA LYS A 94 -2.74 5.61 16.65
C LYS A 94 -2.82 5.02 15.24
N MET A 95 -2.14 5.63 14.28
CA MET A 95 -1.96 5.06 12.95
C MET A 95 -0.86 3.98 12.98
N ILE A 96 -1.17 2.79 12.46
CA ILE A 96 -0.30 1.61 12.53
C ILE A 96 0.07 1.07 11.16
N ALA A 97 -0.62 1.49 10.11
CA ALA A 97 -0.30 1.15 8.73
C ALA A 97 -0.72 2.25 7.76
N LEU A 98 0.04 2.37 6.68
CA LEU A 98 -0.24 3.20 5.51
C LEU A 98 -0.06 2.33 4.25
N PHE A 99 -1.10 2.21 3.45
CA PHE A 99 -1.15 1.41 2.23
C PHE A 99 -1.55 2.33 1.08
N GLU A 100 -0.80 2.29 -0.01
CA GLU A 100 -0.98 3.22 -1.12
C GLU A 100 -1.27 2.47 -2.41
N PHE A 101 -2.23 3.01 -3.15
CA PHE A 101 -2.41 2.73 -4.56
C PHE A 101 -2.02 3.96 -5.37
N ASN A 102 -1.07 3.81 -6.29
CA ASN A 102 -0.79 4.81 -7.30
C ASN A 102 -1.38 4.36 -8.64
N PHE A 103 -2.27 5.17 -9.19
CA PHE A 103 -2.96 4.93 -10.45
C PHE A 103 -2.12 5.39 -11.64
N HIS A 104 -1.03 6.12 -11.38
CA HIS A 104 -0.09 6.57 -12.39
C HIS A 104 1.06 5.58 -12.59
N LEU A 105 1.00 4.78 -13.65
CA LEU A 105 2.12 3.90 -13.99
C LEU A 105 3.28 4.75 -14.55
N VAL A 106 4.46 4.60 -13.95
CA VAL A 106 5.66 5.28 -14.43
C VAL A 106 6.29 4.53 -15.61
N GLU A 107 6.83 5.26 -16.58
CA GLU A 107 7.44 4.69 -17.81
C GLU A 107 8.55 3.67 -17.49
N PHE A 108 9.27 3.87 -16.38
CA PHE A 108 10.29 2.94 -15.91
C PHE A 108 9.71 1.55 -15.65
N ASP A 109 8.56 1.45 -14.96
CA ASP A 109 7.89 0.18 -14.70
C ASP A 109 7.35 -0.45 -15.99
N ILE A 110 6.71 0.34 -16.85
CA ILE A 110 6.18 -0.14 -18.14
C ILE A 110 7.28 -0.82 -18.96
N LYS A 111 8.45 -0.20 -19.07
CA LYS A 111 9.60 -0.78 -19.79
C LYS A 111 10.12 -2.07 -19.16
N ARG A 112 10.12 -2.17 -17.83
CA ARG A 112 10.59 -3.36 -17.12
C ARG A 112 9.65 -4.54 -17.34
N TYR A 113 8.34 -4.34 -17.19
CA TYR A 113 7.35 -5.41 -17.38
C TYR A 113 7.27 -5.93 -18.83
N ARG A 114 7.56 -5.09 -19.84
CA ARG A 114 7.68 -5.54 -21.23
C ARG A 114 8.73 -6.64 -21.43
N LYS A 115 9.78 -6.72 -20.59
CA LYS A 115 10.78 -7.80 -20.66
C LYS A 115 10.21 -9.17 -20.30
N TYR A 116 9.09 -9.21 -19.61
CA TYR A 116 8.37 -10.42 -19.25
C TYR A 116 7.18 -10.69 -20.19
N ASP A 117 7.13 -10.02 -21.34
CA ASP A 117 5.98 -10.03 -22.27
C ASP A 117 4.67 -9.56 -21.62
N ILE A 118 4.77 -8.68 -20.62
CA ILE A 118 3.65 -8.09 -19.90
C ILE A 118 3.49 -6.62 -20.34
N GLU A 119 2.44 -6.35 -21.10
CA GLU A 119 2.01 -4.98 -21.39
C GLU A 119 1.18 -4.44 -20.24
N LEU A 120 1.72 -3.48 -19.50
CA LEU A 120 0.94 -2.77 -18.48
C LEU A 120 0.00 -1.75 -19.13
N ASN A 121 -1.16 -1.55 -18.50
CA ASN A 121 -2.23 -0.67 -18.95
C ASN A 121 -2.68 0.21 -17.79
N GLN A 122 -2.62 1.53 -17.99
CA GLN A 122 -2.97 2.56 -16.99
C GLN A 122 -4.39 2.40 -16.43
N ASP A 123 -5.34 2.01 -17.29
CA ASP A 123 -6.75 1.90 -16.91
C ASP A 123 -6.99 0.66 -16.07
N SER A 124 -6.28 -0.44 -16.34
CA SER A 124 -6.53 -1.74 -15.69
C SER A 124 -5.52 -2.13 -14.62
N ASP A 125 -4.37 -1.48 -14.52
CA ASP A 125 -3.32 -1.85 -13.57
C ASP A 125 -3.07 -0.74 -12.56
N ILE A 126 -2.48 -1.11 -11.43
CA ILE A 126 -2.24 -0.19 -10.33
C ILE A 126 -0.96 -0.57 -9.58
N GLN A 127 -0.23 0.44 -9.14
CA GLN A 127 0.93 0.26 -8.26
C GLN A 127 0.50 0.19 -6.80
N PHE A 128 1.19 -0.62 -6.01
CA PHE A 128 0.89 -0.84 -4.61
C PHE A 128 2.12 -0.75 -3.73
N ALA A 129 2.01 -0.01 -2.62
CA ALA A 129 3.04 0.10 -1.59
C ALA A 129 2.41 -0.07 -0.18
N PRO A 130 2.82 -1.09 0.60
CA PRO A 130 2.42 -1.23 1.99
C PRO A 130 3.51 -0.77 2.97
N CYS A 131 3.11 -0.12 4.05
CA CYS A 131 3.97 0.18 5.20
C CYS A 131 3.22 -0.07 6.51
N ILE A 132 3.87 -0.76 7.45
CA ILE A 132 3.33 -1.08 8.78
C ILE A 132 4.41 -0.75 9.81
N ILE A 133 4.02 -0.09 10.90
CA ILE A 133 4.95 0.21 11.99
C ILE A 133 5.53 -1.08 12.59
N ASP A 134 6.77 -1.02 13.04
CA ASP A 134 7.57 -2.18 13.41
C ASP A 134 6.86 -3.11 14.44
N GLU A 135 6.20 -2.52 15.43
CA GLU A 135 5.48 -3.24 16.50
C GLU A 135 4.22 -4.01 16.04
N TYR A 136 3.73 -3.80 14.81
CA TYR A 136 2.60 -4.54 14.22
C TYR A 136 3.02 -5.48 13.08
N GLN A 137 4.31 -5.55 12.75
CA GLN A 137 4.82 -6.49 11.76
C GLN A 137 4.80 -7.93 12.32
N ASN A 138 4.84 -8.91 11.41
CA ASN A 138 4.84 -10.35 11.71
C ASN A 138 3.63 -10.87 12.53
N GLN A 139 2.55 -10.10 12.62
CA GLN A 139 1.32 -10.47 13.32
C GLN A 139 0.14 -10.68 12.35
N HIS A 140 0.39 -11.14 11.13
CA HIS A 140 -0.62 -11.35 10.07
C HIS A 140 -1.41 -10.11 9.61
N LEU A 141 -1.24 -8.94 10.25
CA LEU A 141 -1.92 -7.70 9.92
C LEU A 141 -1.78 -7.34 8.43
N GLY A 142 -0.55 -7.35 7.90
CA GLY A 142 -0.32 -6.98 6.51
C GLY A 142 -1.06 -7.85 5.51
N SER A 143 -1.16 -9.16 5.73
CA SER A 143 -1.96 -10.04 4.86
C SER A 143 -3.43 -9.69 4.92
N LYS A 144 -3.94 -9.46 6.13
CA LYS A 144 -5.34 -9.10 6.33
C LYS A 144 -5.69 -7.80 5.61
N LEU A 145 -4.84 -6.78 5.75
CA LEU A 145 -5.03 -5.49 5.07
C LEU A 145 -4.85 -5.60 3.55
N LEU A 146 -3.92 -6.43 3.06
CA LEU A 146 -3.75 -6.65 1.62
C LEU A 146 -5.00 -7.26 0.98
N HIS A 147 -5.68 -8.20 1.64
CA HIS A 147 -6.93 -8.75 1.08
C HIS A 147 -8.01 -7.67 0.89
N LEU A 148 -8.10 -6.72 1.82
CA LEU A 148 -9.01 -5.57 1.68
C LEU A 148 -8.58 -4.65 0.53
N MET A 149 -7.28 -4.46 0.34
CA MET A 149 -6.75 -3.71 -0.80
C MET A 149 -7.03 -4.42 -2.12
N ILE A 150 -6.90 -5.75 -2.18
CA ILE A 150 -7.26 -6.55 -3.36
C ILE A 150 -8.73 -6.38 -3.71
N ASP A 151 -9.63 -6.48 -2.73
CA ASP A 151 -11.07 -6.27 -2.94
C ASP A 151 -11.36 -4.84 -3.40
N LEU A 152 -10.67 -3.86 -2.82
CA LEU A 152 -10.76 -2.46 -3.24
C LEU A 152 -10.28 -2.25 -4.67
N ALA A 153 -9.15 -2.84 -5.07
CA ALA A 153 -8.64 -2.77 -6.44
C ALA A 153 -9.66 -3.34 -7.45
N LYS A 154 -10.30 -4.46 -7.11
CA LYS A 154 -11.39 -5.04 -7.94
C LYS A 154 -12.59 -4.10 -8.05
N ARG A 155 -13.00 -3.48 -6.95
CA ARG A 155 -14.08 -2.46 -6.94
C ARG A 155 -13.68 -1.21 -7.72
N LEU A 156 -12.39 -0.89 -7.82
CA LEU A 156 -11.86 0.19 -8.67
C LEU A 156 -11.70 -0.22 -10.15
N GLY A 157 -12.18 -1.41 -10.53
CA GLY A 157 -12.11 -1.92 -11.91
C GLY A 157 -10.72 -2.39 -12.34
N LYS A 158 -9.78 -2.54 -11.41
CA LYS A 158 -8.42 -2.98 -11.71
C LYS A 158 -8.38 -4.50 -11.92
N LYS A 159 -7.47 -4.92 -12.80
CA LYS A 159 -7.17 -6.30 -13.18
C LYS A 159 -5.84 -6.78 -12.63
N ARG A 160 -4.90 -5.89 -12.37
CA ARG A 160 -3.57 -6.24 -11.84
C ARG A 160 -3.08 -5.25 -10.82
N ILE A 161 -2.33 -5.76 -9.84
CA ILE A 161 -1.57 -4.96 -8.88
C ILE A 161 -0.09 -5.26 -9.10
N ILE A 162 0.75 -4.22 -9.24
CA ILE A 162 2.20 -4.36 -9.26
C ILE A 162 2.82 -3.78 -7.99
N ALA A 163 3.93 -4.36 -7.52
CA ALA A 163 4.72 -3.77 -6.45
C ALA A 163 5.35 -2.46 -6.95
N TRP A 164 5.00 -1.34 -6.31
CA TRP A 164 5.49 -0.02 -6.70
C TRP A 164 7.01 0.04 -6.51
N ALA A 165 7.74 0.38 -7.58
CA ALA A 165 9.21 0.45 -7.63
C ALA A 165 9.91 -0.89 -7.31
N GLY A 166 9.14 -1.98 -7.23
CA GLY A 166 9.56 -3.33 -6.91
C GLY A 166 9.89 -3.57 -5.45
N VAL A 167 10.51 -4.72 -5.20
CA VAL A 167 10.81 -5.23 -3.86
C VAL A 167 12.30 -5.42 -3.73
N LEU A 168 12.94 -4.75 -2.75
CA LEU A 168 14.36 -4.90 -2.52
C LEU A 168 14.73 -6.38 -2.35
N THR A 169 15.79 -6.81 -3.03
CA THR A 169 16.17 -8.24 -3.09
C THR A 169 16.60 -8.82 -1.75
N ASP A 170 17.03 -7.97 -0.82
CA ASP A 170 17.41 -8.33 0.55
C ASP A 170 16.26 -8.16 1.57
N ASN A 171 15.09 -7.71 1.14
CA ASN A 171 13.89 -7.65 1.98
C ASN A 171 13.14 -8.98 1.93
N GLU A 172 13.71 -10.02 2.55
CA GLU A 172 13.10 -11.36 2.60
C GLU A 172 11.68 -11.35 3.16
N GLN A 173 11.39 -10.45 4.10
CA GLN A 173 10.07 -10.34 4.71
C GLN A 173 9.03 -9.87 3.69
N ALA A 174 9.34 -8.83 2.90
CA ALA A 174 8.46 -8.35 1.84
C ALA A 174 8.30 -9.39 0.73
N ILE A 175 9.38 -10.05 0.32
CA ILE A 175 9.34 -11.13 -0.67
C ILE A 175 8.38 -12.24 -0.23
N ARG A 176 8.56 -12.78 0.99
CA ARG A 176 7.65 -13.80 1.55
C ARG A 176 6.23 -13.27 1.68
N PHE A 177 6.07 -11.98 2.00
CA PHE A 177 4.77 -11.33 2.09
C PHE A 177 4.05 -11.27 0.74
N TYR A 178 4.74 -10.95 -0.35
CA TYR A 178 4.13 -10.92 -1.67
C TYR A 178 3.81 -12.34 -2.17
N GLU A 179 4.77 -13.28 -2.07
CA GLU A 179 4.59 -14.65 -2.55
C GLU A 179 3.45 -15.39 -1.83
N LYS A 180 3.36 -15.28 -0.50
CA LYS A 180 2.27 -15.92 0.26
C LYS A 180 0.89 -15.34 -0.07
N ASN A 181 0.84 -14.16 -0.67
CA ASN A 181 -0.39 -13.50 -1.13
C ASN A 181 -0.54 -13.60 -2.66
N ASN A 182 0.08 -14.60 -3.29
CA ASN A 182 -0.04 -14.96 -4.71
C ASN A 182 0.51 -13.94 -5.70
N PHE A 183 1.36 -13.01 -5.26
CA PHE A 183 2.14 -12.25 -6.22
C PHE A 183 3.17 -13.17 -6.88
N GLN A 184 3.25 -13.10 -8.20
CA GLN A 184 4.37 -13.62 -8.96
C GLN A 184 5.54 -12.66 -8.80
N ILE A 185 6.63 -13.12 -8.17
CA ILE A 185 7.89 -12.38 -8.09
C ILE A 185 8.80 -12.82 -9.22
N PHE A 186 9.22 -11.88 -10.07
CA PHE A 186 10.22 -12.14 -11.10
C PHE A 186 11.62 -12.05 -10.48
N ARG A 187 12.35 -13.16 -10.53
CA ARG A 187 13.67 -13.29 -9.89
C ARG A 187 14.84 -12.72 -10.71
N GLU A 188 14.53 -12.00 -11.79
CA GLU A 188 15.50 -11.19 -12.50
C GLU A 188 15.70 -9.87 -11.75
N LYS A 189 16.94 -9.59 -11.36
CA LYS A 189 17.28 -8.37 -10.63
C LYS A 189 17.34 -7.18 -11.57
N TYR A 190 16.93 -6.01 -11.10
CA TYR A 190 17.24 -4.73 -11.72
C TYR A 190 17.68 -3.72 -10.67
N ILE A 191 18.34 -2.65 -11.13
CA ILE A 191 18.72 -1.51 -10.29
C ILE A 191 17.63 -0.46 -10.40
N ALA A 192 16.98 -0.14 -9.28
CA ALA A 192 16.02 0.94 -9.19
C ALA A 192 16.71 2.31 -9.28
N GLU A 193 15.94 3.39 -9.46
CA GLU A 193 16.49 4.75 -9.62
C GLU A 193 17.29 5.23 -8.40
N ASP A 194 17.00 4.68 -7.22
CA ASP A 194 17.71 4.93 -5.96
C ASP A 194 18.98 4.08 -5.79
N GLY A 195 19.31 3.22 -6.76
CA GLY A 195 20.49 2.38 -6.78
C GLY A 195 20.35 1.02 -6.08
N TYR A 196 19.18 0.68 -5.53
CA TYR A 196 18.97 -0.62 -4.90
C TYR A 196 18.64 -1.72 -5.91
N GLU A 197 19.09 -2.94 -5.60
CA GLU A 197 18.66 -4.14 -6.33
C GLU A 197 17.23 -4.53 -5.92
N CYS A 198 16.35 -4.62 -6.89
CA CYS A 198 14.94 -4.98 -6.70
C CYS A 198 14.50 -6.16 -7.59
N TYR A 199 13.41 -6.81 -7.17
CA TYR A 199 12.61 -7.74 -7.96
C TYR A 199 11.26 -7.11 -8.32
N ASP A 200 10.71 -7.49 -9.47
CA ASP A 200 9.33 -7.19 -9.82
C ASP A 200 8.35 -8.12 -9.14
N GLY A 201 7.15 -7.60 -8.84
CA GLY A 201 6.06 -8.37 -8.28
C GLY A 201 4.73 -7.98 -8.89
N ILE A 202 3.97 -8.96 -9.37
CA ILE A 202 2.64 -8.73 -9.94
C ILE A 202 1.61 -9.71 -9.38
N LEU A 203 0.41 -9.22 -9.14
CA LEU A 203 -0.76 -10.00 -8.78
C LEU A 203 -1.85 -9.81 -9.84
N GLN A 204 -2.38 -10.93 -10.33
CA GLN A 204 -3.56 -10.95 -11.19
C GLN A 204 -4.82 -10.96 -10.33
N LEU A 205 -5.77 -10.08 -10.63
CA LEU A 205 -7.06 -9.99 -9.96
C LEU A 205 -8.09 -10.80 -10.77
N SER A 206 -8.49 -11.95 -10.24
CA SER A 206 -9.53 -12.81 -10.82
C SER A 206 -10.95 -12.31 -10.59
#